data_AF-A0A7W1NFC9-F1
#
_entry.id   AF-A0A7W1NFC9-F1
#
_cell.length_a   1.000
_cell.length_b   1.000
_cell.length_c   1.000
_cell.angle_alpha   90.00
_cell.angle_beta   90.00
_cell.angle_gamma   90.00
#
_symmetry.space_group_name_H-M   'P 1'
#
loop_
_entity.id
_entity.type
_entity.pdbx_description
1 polymer ?
#
loop_
_entity_poly.entity_id
_entity_poly.type
_entity_poly.pdbx_seq_one_letter_code
_entity_poly.pdbx_strand_id
1 'polypeptide(L)'
;MNAILVLGFLLGMRHALEADHVAAVASLATRSRGSRHAMFQGIAWGLGHTITLFLACSAVLFLDTVVPERLAQGLEAAVGAMLILLGADVIRRMLRDRVHFHTHQHGDGVVHFHAHSHAGESGPHISQHRHGHLRDFPVRALCIGLMHGLAGSAALILLTLTTVASPKLGLLYV
;
A
#
# COMPACT_ATOMS: atom_id res chain seq x y z
N MET A 1 28.25 13.94 -4.27
CA MET A 1 26.85 14.39 -4.17
C MET A 1 25.88 13.45 -4.88
N ASN A 2 26.01 13.25 -6.20
CA ASN A 2 25.06 12.42 -6.99
C ASN A 2 24.97 10.96 -6.50
N ALA A 3 26.08 10.39 -6.02
CA ALA A 3 26.11 9.03 -5.48
C ALA A 3 25.17 8.82 -4.27
N ILE A 4 25.01 9.85 -3.41
CA ILE A 4 24.13 9.77 -2.22
C ILE A 4 22.66 9.80 -2.65
N LEU A 5 22.32 10.61 -3.66
CA LEU A 5 20.96 10.65 -4.20
C LEU A 5 20.58 9.35 -4.92
N VAL A 6 21.50 8.80 -5.72
CA VAL A 6 21.29 7.50 -6.37
C VAL A 6 21.16 6.38 -5.34
N LEU A 7 22.04 6.34 -4.34
CA LEU A 7 21.95 5.35 -3.26
C LEU A 7 20.65 5.50 -2.47
N GLY A 8 20.25 6.72 -2.12
CA GLY A 8 18.97 7.03 -1.46
C GLY A 8 17.78 6.55 -2.28
N PHE A 9 17.77 6.82 -3.59
CA PHE A 9 16.75 6.34 -4.51
C PHE A 9 16.68 4.81 -4.56
N LEU A 10 17.83 4.12 -4.68
CA LEU A 10 17.89 2.66 -4.68
C LEU A 10 17.42 2.06 -3.34
N LEU A 11 17.79 2.67 -2.22
CA LEU A 11 17.33 2.26 -0.88
C LEU A 11 15.82 2.50 -0.72
N GLY A 12 15.31 3.62 -1.23
CA GLY A 12 13.88 3.92 -1.26
C GLY A 12 13.08 2.91 -2.10
N MET A 13 13.60 2.51 -3.27
CA MET A 13 12.99 1.43 -4.06
C MET A 13 13.00 0.09 -3.31
N ARG A 14 14.10 -0.25 -2.63
CA ARG A 14 14.16 -1.46 -1.80
C ARG A 14 13.15 -1.39 -0.65
N HIS A 15 13.05 -0.25 0.02
CA HIS A 15 12.11 -0.03 1.12
C HIS A 15 10.66 -0.19 0.66
N ALA A 16 10.31 0.37 -0.51
CA ALA A 16 8.98 0.19 -1.09
C ALA A 16 8.62 -1.28 -1.41
N LEU A 17 9.62 -2.16 -1.51
CA LEU A 17 9.48 -3.59 -1.75
C LEU A 17 9.55 -4.44 -0.46
N GLU A 18 9.55 -3.81 0.72
CA GLU A 18 9.49 -4.51 1.99
C GLU A 18 8.15 -5.24 2.18
N ALA A 19 8.18 -6.30 2.99
CA ALA A 19 7.09 -7.25 3.08
C ALA A 19 5.77 -6.62 3.56
N ASP A 20 5.85 -5.63 4.44
CA ASP A 20 4.72 -4.85 4.95
C ASP A 20 4.08 -3.94 3.88
N HIS A 21 4.91 -3.26 3.08
CA HIS A 21 4.50 -2.42 1.97
C HIS A 21 3.79 -3.25 0.90
N VAL A 22 4.43 -4.35 0.49
CA VAL A 22 3.88 -5.30 -0.47
C VAL A 22 2.59 -5.91 0.07
N ALA A 23 2.52 -6.30 1.34
CA ALA A 23 1.31 -6.88 1.94
C ALA A 23 0.15 -5.88 1.98
N ALA A 24 0.41 -4.62 2.35
CA ALA A 24 -0.61 -3.57 2.40
C ALA A 24 -1.18 -3.28 1.00
N VAL A 25 -0.32 -3.08 0.00
CA VAL A 25 -0.73 -2.79 -1.38
C VAL A 25 -1.40 -4.02 -2.03
N ALA A 26 -0.90 -5.24 -1.77
CA ALA A 26 -1.54 -6.46 -2.26
C ALA A 26 -2.94 -6.64 -1.66
N SER A 27 -3.11 -6.39 -0.36
CA SER A 27 -4.43 -6.44 0.31
C SER A 27 -5.41 -5.45 -0.32
N LEU A 28 -4.97 -4.24 -0.65
CA LEU A 28 -5.76 -3.26 -1.38
C LEU A 28 -6.11 -3.75 -2.80
N ALA A 29 -5.11 -4.26 -3.53
CA ALA A 29 -5.28 -4.78 -4.89
C ALA A 29 -6.30 -5.94 -4.96
N THR A 30 -6.45 -6.76 -3.91
CA THR A 30 -7.50 -7.82 -3.87
C THR A 30 -8.93 -7.27 -3.99
N ARG A 31 -9.17 -5.99 -3.69
CA ARG A 31 -10.47 -5.34 -3.85
C ARG A 31 -10.65 -4.65 -5.21
N SER A 32 -9.60 -4.55 -6.02
CA SER A 32 -9.62 -3.78 -7.27
C SER A 32 -10.19 -4.60 -8.43
N ARG A 33 -11.18 -4.04 -9.13
CA ARG A 33 -11.79 -4.64 -10.32
C ARG A 33 -10.96 -4.37 -11.59
N GLY A 34 -9.73 -4.85 -11.61
CA GLY A 34 -8.81 -4.76 -12.74
C GLY A 34 -7.49 -4.03 -12.43
N SER A 35 -6.50 -4.22 -13.31
CA SER A 35 -5.13 -3.73 -13.13
C SER A 35 -5.01 -2.22 -13.03
N ARG A 36 -5.80 -1.47 -13.82
CA ARG A 36 -5.82 0.00 -13.75
C ARG A 36 -6.31 0.52 -12.40
N HIS A 37 -7.33 -0.10 -11.82
CA HIS A 37 -7.85 0.33 -10.52
C HIS A 37 -6.86 -0.02 -9.39
N ALA A 38 -6.20 -1.18 -9.48
CA ALA A 38 -5.12 -1.55 -8.57
C ALA A 38 -3.94 -0.56 -8.63
N MET A 39 -3.56 -0.11 -9.84
CA MET A 39 -2.54 0.90 -10.03
C MET A 39 -2.92 2.23 -9.35
N PHE A 40 -4.16 2.71 -9.51
CA PHE A 40 -4.61 3.93 -8.83
C PHE A 40 -4.62 3.80 -7.30
N GLN A 41 -4.96 2.61 -6.78
CA GLN A 41 -4.86 2.36 -5.33
C GLN A 41 -3.39 2.40 -4.87
N GLY A 42 -2.47 1.81 -5.62
CA GLY A 42 -1.03 1.89 -5.34
C GLY A 42 -0.51 3.33 -5.36
N ILE A 43 -0.90 4.13 -6.36
CA ILE A 43 -0.51 5.55 -6.45
C ILE A 43 -1.04 6.35 -5.27
N ALA A 44 -2.32 6.19 -4.91
CA ALA A 44 -2.90 6.93 -3.79
C ALA A 44 -2.28 6.52 -2.45
N TRP A 45 -2.00 5.23 -2.27
CA TRP A 45 -1.27 4.74 -1.10
C TRP A 45 0.15 5.32 -1.04
N GLY A 46 0.89 5.29 -2.15
CA GLY A 46 2.24 5.86 -2.22
C GLY A 46 2.24 7.36 -1.95
N LEU A 47 1.27 8.10 -2.50
CA LEU A 47 1.11 9.53 -2.24
C LEU A 47 0.89 9.83 -0.75
N GLY A 48 0.03 9.06 -0.08
CA GLY A 48 -0.20 9.23 1.36
C GLY A 48 1.05 8.96 2.18
N HIS A 49 1.79 7.91 1.82
CA HIS A 49 3.06 7.57 2.46
C HIS A 49 4.10 8.69 2.29
N THR A 50 4.32 9.15 1.05
CA THR A 50 5.26 10.25 0.75
C THR A 50 4.87 11.56 1.44
N ILE A 51 3.58 11.93 1.47
CA ILE A 51 3.12 13.15 2.17
C ILE A 51 3.51 13.09 3.65
N THR A 52 3.30 11.94 4.28
CA THR A 52 3.59 11.77 5.71
C THR A 52 5.09 11.83 5.98
N LEU A 53 5.89 11.13 5.18
CA LEU A 53 7.35 11.20 5.29
C LEU A 53 7.85 12.62 5.09
N PHE A 54 7.37 13.31 4.04
CA PHE A 54 7.77 14.68 3.75
C PHE A 54 7.44 15.62 4.91
N LEU A 55 6.24 15.54 5.48
CA LEU A 55 5.82 16.38 6.61
C LEU A 55 6.60 16.05 7.89
N ALA A 56 6.76 14.77 8.23
CA ALA A 56 7.49 14.34 9.42
C ALA A 56 8.98 14.72 9.33
N CYS A 57 9.62 14.47 8.19
CA CYS A 57 11.00 14.84 7.95
C CYS A 57 11.21 16.36 7.95
N SER A 58 10.29 17.11 7.33
CA SER A 58 10.31 18.57 7.38
C SER A 58 10.21 19.06 8.83
N ALA A 59 9.27 18.53 9.61
CA ALA A 59 9.09 18.93 11.01
C ALA A 59 10.36 18.66 11.84
N VAL A 60 10.95 17.47 11.72
CA VAL A 60 12.21 17.10 12.39
C VAL A 60 13.34 18.04 11.99
N LEU A 61 13.50 18.31 10.70
CA LEU A 61 14.57 19.18 10.16
C LEU A 61 14.46 20.63 10.62
N PHE A 62 13.24 21.19 10.67
CA PHE A 62 13.03 22.59 11.05
C PHE A 62 12.99 22.81 12.56
N LEU A 63 12.52 21.83 13.32
CA LEU A 63 12.43 21.92 14.78
C LEU A 63 13.72 21.47 15.49
N ASP A 64 14.65 20.83 14.76
CA ASP A 64 15.86 20.18 15.32
C ASP A 64 15.52 19.26 16.50
N THR A 65 14.41 18.54 16.36
CA THR A 65 13.84 17.68 17.42
C THR A 65 13.98 16.22 17.05
N VAL A 66 14.28 15.40 18.05
CA VAL A 66 14.29 13.94 17.92
C VAL A 66 12.90 13.41 18.22
N VAL A 67 12.41 12.48 17.38
CA VAL A 67 11.14 11.79 17.62
C VAL A 67 11.26 10.96 18.89
N PRO A 68 10.37 11.13 19.89
CA PRO A 68 10.43 10.34 21.11
C PRO A 68 10.24 8.84 20.82
N GLU A 69 11.06 8.00 21.44
CA GLU A 69 11.01 6.53 21.28
C GLU A 69 9.60 5.96 21.51
N ARG A 70 8.90 6.44 22.55
CA ARG A 70 7.53 6.00 22.85
C ARG A 70 6.53 6.33 21.73
N LEU A 71 6.73 7.45 21.05
CA LEU A 71 5.88 7.84 19.93
C LEU A 71 6.17 6.95 18.71
N ALA A 72 7.45 6.71 18.40
CA ALA A 72 7.85 5.80 17.33
C ALA A 72 7.28 4.39 17.54
N GLN A 73 7.47 3.81 18.73
CA GLN A 73 6.92 2.51 19.10
C GLN A 73 5.39 2.46 19.00
N GLY A 74 4.71 3.54 19.41
CA GLY A 74 3.25 3.65 19.28
C GLY A 74 2.77 3.65 17.83
N LEU A 75 3.48 4.36 16.94
CA LEU A 75 3.19 4.40 15.50
C LEU A 75 3.46 3.05 14.84
N GLU A 76 4.57 2.39 15.18
CA GLU A 76 4.88 1.03 14.73
C GLU A 76 3.82 0.02 15.18
N ALA A 77 3.41 0.07 16.45
CA ALA A 77 2.34 -0.79 16.95
C ALA A 77 1.01 -0.54 16.23
N ALA A 78 0.68 0.72 15.92
CA ALA A 78 -0.52 1.07 15.16
C ALA A 78 -0.49 0.50 13.73
N VAL A 79 0.66 0.56 13.05
CA VAL A 79 0.83 -0.04 11.72
C VAL A 79 0.79 -1.57 11.78
N GLY A 80 1.40 -2.19 12.79
CA GLY A 80 1.28 -3.62 13.03
C GLY A 80 -0.18 -4.06 13.22
N ALA A 81 -0.94 -3.35 14.06
CA ALA A 81 -2.36 -3.60 14.25
C ALA A 81 -3.15 -3.43 12.94
N MET A 82 -2.84 -2.40 12.14
CA MET A 82 -3.44 -2.19 10.83
C MET A 82 -3.18 -3.37 9.87
N LEU A 83 -1.95 -3.89 9.83
CA LEU A 83 -1.61 -5.05 8.99
C LEU A 83 -2.37 -6.32 9.41
N ILE A 84 -2.50 -6.56 10.73
CA ILE A 84 -3.31 -7.66 11.26
C ILE A 84 -4.77 -7.54 10.81
N LEU A 85 -5.36 -6.33 10.92
CA LEU A 85 -6.72 -6.07 10.49
C LEU A 85 -6.91 -6.26 8.98
N LEU A 86 -5.95 -5.80 8.17
CA LEU A 86 -5.97 -5.98 6.71
C LEU A 86 -5.86 -7.46 6.33
N GLY A 87 -5.00 -8.22 7.00
CA GLY A 87 -4.85 -9.67 6.79
C GLY A 87 -6.12 -10.42 7.18
N ALA A 88 -6.70 -10.11 8.35
CA ALA A 88 -7.96 -10.70 8.80
C ALA A 88 -9.13 -10.36 7.86
N ASP A 89 -9.18 -9.12 7.33
CA ASP A 89 -10.16 -8.67 6.34
C ASP A 89 -10.03 -9.46 5.02
N VAL A 90 -8.80 -9.78 4.58
CA VAL A 90 -8.57 -10.68 3.42
C VAL A 90 -9.07 -12.09 3.69
N ILE A 91 -8.66 -12.71 4.81
CA ILE A 91 -9.05 -14.09 5.17
C ILE A 91 -10.57 -14.21 5.31
N ARG A 92 -11.20 -13.26 6.02
CA ARG A 92 -12.66 -13.23 6.19
C ARG A 92 -13.40 -13.14 4.85
N ARG A 93 -12.89 -12.36 3.89
CA ARG A 93 -13.46 -12.29 2.54
C ARG A 93 -13.34 -13.62 1.82
N MET A 94 -12.14 -14.22 1.81
CA MET A 94 -11.92 -15.53 1.17
C MET A 94 -12.86 -16.61 1.72
N LEU A 95 -13.06 -16.63 3.04
CA LEU A 95 -13.98 -17.58 3.70
C LEU A 95 -15.46 -17.30 3.39
N ARG A 96 -15.86 -16.02 3.35
CA ARG A 96 -17.26 -15.64 3.10
C ARG A 96 -17.67 -15.83 1.64
N ASP A 97 -16.79 -15.48 0.72
CA ASP A 97 -17.10 -15.43 -0.72
C ASP A 97 -17.01 -16.83 -1.38
N ARG A 98 -16.64 -17.88 -0.61
CA ARG A 98 -16.51 -19.28 -1.08
C ARG A 98 -15.92 -19.35 -2.49
N VAL A 99 -14.71 -18.84 -2.64
CA VAL A 99 -14.02 -18.82 -3.93
C VAL A 99 -13.86 -20.26 -4.42
N HIS A 100 -14.67 -20.65 -5.41
CA HIS A 100 -14.59 -21.95 -6.05
C HIS A 100 -13.80 -21.80 -7.34
N PHE A 101 -12.89 -22.76 -7.57
CA PHE A 101 -12.16 -22.87 -8.83
C PHE A 101 -12.97 -23.77 -9.76
N HIS A 102 -13.44 -23.22 -10.87
CA HIS A 102 -14.09 -23.99 -11.92
C HIS A 102 -13.35 -23.85 -13.24
N THR A 103 -13.22 -24.99 -13.92
CA THR A 103 -12.67 -25.09 -15.26
C THR A 103 -13.81 -24.88 -16.25
N HIS A 104 -13.77 -23.79 -17.03
CA HIS A 104 -14.69 -23.57 -18.13
C HIS A 104 -14.04 -24.04 -19.44
N GLN A 105 -14.78 -24.84 -20.22
CA GLN A 105 -14.45 -25.20 -21.58
C GLN A 105 -15.38 -24.41 -22.50
N HIS A 106 -14.81 -23.52 -23.32
CA HIS A 106 -15.58 -22.85 -24.37
C HIS A 106 -15.89 -23.84 -25.50
N GLY A 107 -16.94 -23.55 -26.28
CA GLY A 107 -17.31 -24.34 -27.47
C GLY A 107 -16.18 -24.48 -28.50
N ASP A 108 -15.16 -23.62 -28.38
CA ASP A 108 -13.96 -23.55 -29.22
C ASP A 108 -12.85 -24.51 -28.73
N GLY A 109 -13.09 -25.30 -27.69
CA GLY A 109 -12.16 -26.28 -27.12
C GLY A 109 -11.12 -25.70 -26.15
N VAL A 110 -11.07 -24.38 -25.97
CA VAL A 110 -10.15 -23.72 -25.03
C VAL A 110 -10.67 -23.87 -23.61
N VAL A 111 -9.89 -24.58 -22.79
CA VAL A 111 -10.13 -24.79 -21.37
C VAL A 111 -9.35 -23.73 -20.59
N HIS A 112 -10.03 -22.89 -19.81
CA HIS A 112 -9.36 -21.95 -18.91
C HIS A 112 -9.85 -22.07 -17.48
N PHE A 113 -8.95 -21.71 -16.56
CA PHE A 113 -9.09 -21.88 -15.13
C PHE A 113 -9.30 -20.51 -14.49
N HIS A 114 -10.53 -20.21 -14.05
CA HIS A 114 -10.84 -18.96 -13.36
C HIS A 114 -11.40 -19.24 -11.95
N ALA A 115 -11.05 -18.37 -11.02
CA ALA A 115 -11.63 -18.35 -9.68
C ALA A 115 -12.81 -17.38 -9.67
N HIS A 116 -14.00 -17.84 -9.29
CA HIS A 116 -15.17 -16.98 -9.06
C HIS A 116 -15.83 -17.25 -7.70
N SER A 117 -16.67 -16.32 -7.25
CA SER A 117 -17.35 -16.35 -5.95
C SER A 117 -18.86 -16.43 -6.16
N HIS A 118 -19.52 -17.47 -5.65
CA HIS A 118 -20.98 -17.66 -5.74
C HIS A 118 -21.71 -17.06 -4.53
N ALA A 119 -21.47 -15.78 -4.23
CA ALA A 119 -22.33 -15.06 -3.30
C ALA A 119 -23.66 -14.70 -4.00
N GLY A 120 -24.60 -15.67 -4.10
CA GLY A 120 -26.02 -15.39 -4.33
C GLY A 120 -26.68 -15.84 -5.65
N GLU A 121 -26.15 -16.79 -6.42
CA GLU A 121 -26.77 -17.19 -7.69
C GLU A 121 -27.48 -18.56 -7.62
N SER A 122 -28.82 -18.51 -7.68
CA SER A 122 -29.71 -19.63 -8.02
C SER A 122 -30.50 -19.23 -9.27
N GLY A 123 -29.87 -19.23 -10.45
CA GLY A 123 -30.54 -18.89 -11.70
C GLY A 123 -29.62 -18.86 -12.93
N PRO A 124 -30.16 -18.93 -14.16
CA PRO A 124 -29.40 -19.10 -15.40
C PRO A 124 -28.52 -17.88 -15.66
N HIS A 125 -27.28 -18.13 -16.07
CA HIS A 125 -26.24 -17.12 -16.32
C HIS A 125 -26.68 -16.06 -17.34
N ILE A 126 -27.10 -14.90 -16.86
CA ILE A 126 -27.06 -13.65 -17.60
C ILE A 126 -25.83 -12.90 -17.08
N SER A 127 -24.77 -12.87 -17.87
CA SER A 127 -23.55 -12.10 -17.63
C SER A 127 -23.86 -10.59 -17.62
N GLN A 128 -24.42 -10.10 -16.52
CA GLN A 128 -24.54 -8.67 -16.26
C GLN A 128 -23.15 -8.12 -15.95
N HIS A 129 -22.44 -7.67 -16.98
CA HIS A 129 -21.27 -6.80 -16.83
C HIS A 129 -21.73 -5.46 -16.24
N ARG A 130 -21.83 -5.37 -14.92
CA ARG A 130 -22.00 -4.09 -14.22
C ARG A 130 -20.69 -3.31 -14.30
N HIS A 131 -20.60 -2.43 -15.29
CA HIS A 131 -19.56 -1.41 -15.38
C HIS A 131 -19.75 -0.38 -14.26
N GLY A 132 -19.07 -0.57 -13.13
CA GLY A 132 -18.97 0.45 -12.10
C GLY A 132 -18.11 1.61 -12.60
N HIS A 133 -18.72 2.76 -12.84
CA HIS A 133 -18.02 3.97 -13.28
C HIS A 133 -16.95 4.41 -12.26
N LEU A 134 -15.79 4.80 -12.79
CA LEU A 134 -14.68 5.44 -12.09
C LEU A 134 -15.13 6.81 -11.55
N ARG A 135 -15.45 6.95 -10.26
CA ARG A 135 -15.67 8.30 -9.70
C ARG A 135 -14.99 8.58 -8.38
N ASP A 136 -14.71 7.58 -7.57
CA ASP A 136 -14.20 7.86 -6.23
C ASP A 136 -12.68 7.67 -6.16
N PHE A 137 -11.98 8.75 -5.82
CA PHE A 137 -10.58 8.69 -5.42
C PHE A 137 -10.42 7.65 -4.30
N PRO A 138 -9.42 6.76 -4.32
CA PRO A 138 -9.29 5.68 -3.34
C PRO A 138 -8.79 6.21 -1.98
N VAL A 139 -9.66 6.93 -1.27
CA VAL A 139 -9.38 7.57 0.03
C VAL A 139 -8.85 6.55 1.03
N ARG A 140 -9.39 5.33 1.05
CA ARG A 140 -8.88 4.26 1.92
C ARG A 140 -7.40 3.96 1.67
N ALA A 141 -6.99 3.89 0.40
CA ALA A 141 -5.59 3.64 0.05
C ALA A 141 -4.70 4.80 0.51
N LEU A 142 -5.15 6.04 0.31
CA LEU A 142 -4.46 7.24 0.82
C LEU A 142 -4.32 7.21 2.34
N CYS A 143 -5.39 6.93 3.09
CA CYS A 143 -5.35 6.87 4.56
C CYS A 143 -4.41 5.77 5.08
N ILE A 144 -4.43 4.60 4.44
CA ILE A 144 -3.49 3.52 4.78
C ILE A 144 -2.06 3.98 4.47
N GLY A 145 -1.83 4.63 3.34
CA GLY A 145 -0.54 5.21 3.00
C GLY A 145 -0.05 6.22 4.03
N LEU A 146 -0.92 7.15 4.44
CA LEU A 146 -0.62 8.14 5.48
C LEU A 146 -0.23 7.45 6.81
N MET A 147 -1.03 6.48 7.27
CA MET A 147 -0.73 5.73 8.49
C MET A 147 0.57 4.93 8.37
N HIS A 148 0.82 4.32 7.21
CA HIS A 148 2.02 3.52 6.98
C HIS A 148 3.29 4.39 6.98
N GLY A 149 3.23 5.59 6.39
CA GLY A 149 4.34 6.55 6.40
C GLY A 149 4.66 7.15 7.76
N LEU A 150 3.79 6.98 8.76
CA LEU A 150 4.08 7.39 10.14
C LEU A 150 4.97 6.38 10.88
N ALA A 151 5.04 5.11 10.42
CA ALA A 151 5.83 4.06 11.06
C ALA A 151 7.06 3.66 10.23
N GLY A 152 8.09 3.13 10.88
CA GLY A 152 9.15 2.34 10.24
C GLY A 152 10.28 3.11 9.53
N SER A 153 10.09 4.35 9.10
CA SER A 153 11.13 5.08 8.34
C SER A 153 11.94 6.08 9.17
N ALA A 154 11.48 6.42 10.38
CA ALA A 154 12.08 7.47 11.21
C ALA A 154 13.54 7.16 11.57
N ALA A 155 13.87 5.91 11.92
CA ALA A 155 15.22 5.55 12.37
C ALA A 155 16.28 5.66 11.24
N LEU A 156 15.96 5.16 10.03
CA LEU A 156 16.88 5.23 8.88
C LEU A 156 16.98 6.63 8.27
N ILE A 157 15.86 7.37 8.24
CA ILE A 157 15.85 8.76 7.76
C ILE A 157 16.54 9.70 8.75
N LEU A 158 16.33 9.54 10.07
CA LEU A 158 17.09 10.29 11.09
C LEU A 158 18.59 9.99 11.02
N LEU A 159 18.97 8.72 10.87
CA LEU A 159 20.37 8.33 10.76
C LEU A 159 21.04 8.95 9.52
N THR A 160 20.34 9.06 8.39
CA THR A 160 20.88 9.70 7.19
C THR A 160 20.82 11.23 7.27
N LEU A 161 19.77 11.82 7.82
CA LEU A 161 19.63 13.27 7.97
C LEU A 161 20.71 13.89 8.88
N THR A 162 21.11 13.19 9.95
CA THR A 162 22.23 13.64 10.81
C THR A 162 23.58 13.72 10.08
N THR A 163 23.70 13.10 8.90
CA THR A 163 24.91 13.17 8.05
C THR A 163 24.82 14.24 6.96
N VAL A 164 23.64 14.81 6.72
CA VAL A 164 23.42 15.79 5.65
C VAL A 164 23.67 17.21 6.17
N ALA A 165 24.74 17.83 5.67
CA ALA A 165 25.18 19.18 6.07
C ALA A 165 24.24 20.34 5.66
N SER A 166 23.14 20.09 4.94
CA SER A 166 22.24 21.12 4.42
C SER A 166 20.76 20.69 4.43
N PRO A 167 19.85 21.47 5.06
CA PRO A 167 18.41 21.17 5.09
C PRO A 167 17.78 21.05 3.70
N LYS A 168 18.29 21.80 2.70
CA LYS A 168 17.82 21.73 1.32
C LYS A 168 18.14 20.40 0.65
N LEU A 169 19.30 19.83 0.96
CA LEU A 169 19.69 18.49 0.47
C LEU A 169 18.90 17.40 1.20
N GLY A 170 18.59 17.59 2.48
CA GLY A 170 17.70 16.69 3.23
C GLY A 170 16.30 16.64 2.63
N LEU A 171 15.73 17.79 2.25
CA LEU A 171 14.43 17.86 1.59
C LEU A 171 14.42 17.30 0.16
N LEU A 172 15.51 17.41 -0.58
CA LEU A 172 15.65 16.80 -1.91
C LEU A 172 15.81 15.27 -1.84
N TYR A 173 16.34 14.78 -0.71
CA TYR A 173 16.57 13.36 -0.48
C TYR A 173 15.28 12.59 -0.15
N VAL A 174 14.34 13.24 0.55
CA VAL A 174 13.01 12.70 0.90
C VAL A 174 12.09 12.70 -0.32
#